data_AF-A0AA42H2S5-F1
#
_entry.id   AF-A0AA42H2S5-F1
#
_cell.length_a   1.000
_cell.length_b   1.000
_cell.length_c   1.000
_cell.angle_alpha   90.00
_cell.angle_beta   90.00
_cell.angle_gamma   90.00
#
_symmetry.space_group_name_H-M   'P 1'
#
loop_
_entity.id
_entity.type
_entity.pdbx_description
1 polymer ?
#
loop_
_entity_poly.entity_id
_entity_poly.type
_entity_poly.pdbx_seq_one_letter_code
_entity_poly.pdbx_strand_id
1 'polypeptide(L)'
;MRSVGRHIYSDPAGAAERISAAIVDQGIGSEALAKTVAARPEQFGELCGKVGLLGENRQRKAARHHAIALSNHVVSAGQVWERRLEAERQSETWNREKRDVIEVPGLTSSSEALLKQLDGLPQAEKPKFLEQLSGTPEGKQALDEAKTIVQALEQRFGSSDPRRLKKENLRLGPGGTEKLDRLEAVARIADRAQRAELSRQYELKRTLNKGLGLGM
;
A
#
# COMPACT_ATOMS: atom_id res chain seq x y z
N MET A 1 14.86 -3.76 -23.09
CA MET A 1 14.38 -4.72 -24.11
C MET A 1 14.00 -4.05 -25.43
N ARG A 2 13.10 -3.05 -25.45
CA ARG A 2 12.68 -2.36 -26.70
C ARG A 2 13.83 -1.76 -27.54
N SER A 3 14.81 -1.13 -26.91
CA SER A 3 15.98 -0.54 -27.59
C SER A 3 16.90 -1.57 -28.26
N VAL A 4 17.00 -2.78 -27.69
CA VAL A 4 17.81 -3.89 -28.24
C VAL A 4 17.00 -4.65 -29.29
N GLY A 5 15.69 -4.80 -29.06
CA GLY A 5 14.75 -5.47 -29.96
C GLY A 5 14.65 -4.85 -31.36
N ARG A 6 14.96 -3.56 -31.52
CA ARG A 6 14.90 -2.86 -32.83
C ARG A 6 15.83 -3.43 -33.92
N HIS A 7 16.90 -4.10 -33.52
CA HIS A 7 17.83 -4.74 -34.47
C HIS A 7 17.47 -6.22 -34.71
N ILE A 8 16.49 -6.74 -33.99
CA ILE A 8 16.12 -8.15 -33.97
C ILE A 8 14.76 -8.34 -34.63
N TYR A 9 13.76 -7.55 -34.24
CA TYR A 9 12.35 -7.71 -34.62
C TYR A 9 11.85 -6.57 -35.50
N SER A 10 11.00 -6.92 -36.47
CA SER A 10 10.22 -5.96 -37.27
C SER A 10 9.23 -5.17 -36.39
N ASP A 11 8.69 -5.82 -35.34
CA ASP A 11 7.91 -5.20 -34.27
C ASP A 11 8.59 -5.43 -32.90
N PRO A 12 9.47 -4.49 -32.48
CA PRO A 12 10.17 -4.59 -31.20
C PRO A 12 9.25 -4.44 -29.98
N ALA A 13 8.10 -3.77 -30.11
CA ALA A 13 7.18 -3.53 -29.00
C ALA A 13 6.40 -4.81 -28.70
N GLY A 14 5.76 -5.41 -29.70
CA GLY A 14 5.02 -6.66 -29.53
C GLY A 14 5.92 -7.83 -29.16
N ALA A 15 7.17 -7.87 -29.63
CA ALA A 15 8.14 -8.86 -29.18
C ALA A 15 8.52 -8.70 -27.71
N ALA A 16 8.72 -7.46 -27.24
CA ALA A 16 8.98 -7.20 -25.83
C ALA A 16 7.79 -7.61 -24.95
N GLU A 17 6.55 -7.35 -25.38
CA GLU A 17 5.33 -7.76 -24.67
C GLU A 17 5.23 -9.29 -24.55
N ARG A 18 5.44 -10.04 -25.64
CA ARG A 18 5.43 -11.51 -25.60
C ARG A 18 6.49 -12.09 -24.67
N ILE A 19 7.71 -11.52 -24.70
CA ILE A 19 8.78 -11.93 -23.79
C ILE A 19 8.41 -11.61 -22.34
N SER A 20 7.81 -10.46 -22.04
CA SER A 20 7.36 -10.12 -20.69
C SER A 20 6.22 -11.01 -20.21
N ALA A 21 5.22 -11.29 -21.06
CA ALA A 21 4.10 -12.18 -20.74
C ALA A 21 4.55 -13.62 -20.45
N ALA A 22 5.58 -14.11 -21.14
CA ALA A 22 6.17 -15.43 -20.84
C ALA A 22 6.71 -15.52 -19.40
N ILE A 23 7.27 -14.44 -18.86
CA ILE A 23 7.75 -14.40 -17.46
C ILE A 23 6.57 -14.23 -16.50
N VAL A 24 5.70 -13.25 -16.75
CA VAL A 24 4.66 -12.83 -15.80
C VAL A 24 3.47 -13.77 -15.78
N ASP A 25 2.96 -14.17 -16.94
CA ASP A 25 1.69 -14.90 -17.05
C ASP A 25 1.90 -16.40 -17.10
N GLN A 26 2.97 -16.84 -17.78
CA GLN A 26 3.28 -18.26 -17.99
C GLN A 26 4.26 -18.82 -16.95
N GLY A 27 4.85 -17.96 -16.12
CA GLY A 27 5.79 -18.35 -15.07
C GLY A 27 7.07 -19.00 -15.61
N ILE A 28 7.44 -18.73 -16.87
CA ILE A 28 8.66 -19.31 -17.46
C ILE A 28 9.87 -18.66 -16.77
N GLY A 29 10.72 -19.50 -16.19
CA GLY A 29 11.98 -19.05 -15.57
C GLY A 29 12.83 -18.24 -16.54
N SER A 30 13.39 -17.14 -16.05
CA SER A 30 14.12 -16.17 -16.87
C SER A 30 15.30 -16.78 -17.65
N GLU A 31 15.98 -17.77 -17.08
CA GLU A 31 17.04 -18.53 -17.76
C GLU A 31 16.52 -19.42 -18.90
N ALA A 32 15.40 -20.10 -18.69
CA ALA A 32 14.77 -20.94 -19.72
C ALA A 32 14.28 -20.06 -20.87
N LEU A 33 13.65 -18.94 -20.55
CA LEU A 33 13.21 -17.97 -21.55
C LEU A 33 14.38 -17.36 -22.33
N ALA A 34 15.48 -17.01 -21.64
CA ALA A 34 16.68 -16.48 -22.28
C ALA A 34 17.28 -17.48 -23.29
N LYS A 35 17.33 -18.77 -22.96
CA LYS A 35 17.76 -19.82 -23.90
C LYS A 35 16.86 -19.87 -25.13
N THR A 36 15.55 -19.77 -24.95
CA THR A 36 14.59 -19.73 -26.06
C THR A 36 14.76 -18.48 -26.92
N VAL A 37 14.96 -17.31 -26.32
CA VAL A 37 15.22 -16.05 -27.05
C VAL A 37 16.51 -16.12 -27.87
N ALA A 38 17.58 -16.75 -27.35
CA ALA A 38 18.82 -16.92 -28.09
C ALA A 38 18.69 -17.94 -29.23
N ALA A 39 18.01 -19.07 -29.00
CA ALA A 39 17.94 -20.18 -29.95
C ALA A 39 16.85 -20.00 -31.02
N ARG A 40 15.71 -19.42 -30.65
CA ARG A 40 14.51 -19.31 -31.48
C ARG A 40 13.82 -17.95 -31.30
N PRO A 41 14.52 -16.82 -31.56
CA PRO A 41 13.95 -15.49 -31.39
C PRO A 41 12.66 -15.28 -32.20
N GLU A 42 12.51 -15.96 -33.35
CA GLU A 42 11.32 -15.93 -34.19
C GLU A 42 10.01 -16.32 -33.48
N GLN A 43 10.06 -17.06 -32.36
CA GLN A 43 8.87 -17.37 -31.54
C GLN A 43 8.24 -16.12 -30.92
N PHE A 44 9.03 -15.06 -30.73
CA PHE A 44 8.60 -13.82 -30.10
C PHE A 44 8.29 -12.72 -31.12
N GLY A 45 8.46 -12.97 -32.41
CA GLY A 45 8.10 -12.03 -33.46
C GLY A 45 8.88 -12.22 -34.75
N GLU A 46 8.41 -11.59 -35.82
CA GLU A 46 9.12 -11.59 -37.08
C GLU A 46 10.48 -10.88 -36.94
N LEU A 47 11.55 -11.53 -37.36
CA LEU A 47 12.89 -10.92 -37.31
C LEU A 47 13.13 -9.99 -38.49
N CYS A 48 14.00 -9.01 -38.28
CA CYS A 48 14.52 -8.15 -39.35
C CYS A 48 15.24 -8.95 -40.44
N GLY A 49 15.23 -8.43 -41.67
CA GLY A 49 15.87 -9.07 -42.83
C GLY A 49 15.02 -10.17 -43.47
N LYS A 50 15.59 -10.91 -44.43
CA LYS A 50 14.85 -11.88 -45.26
C LYS A 50 15.54 -13.24 -45.28
N VAL A 51 14.73 -14.29 -45.42
CA VAL A 51 15.16 -15.66 -45.74
C VAL A 51 14.63 -15.96 -47.15
N GLY A 52 15.51 -16.34 -48.06
CA GLY A 52 15.15 -16.70 -49.44
C GLY A 52 15.77 -18.03 -49.86
N LEU A 53 15.64 -18.37 -51.15
CA LEU A 53 16.14 -19.64 -51.71
C LEU A 53 17.65 -19.85 -51.50
N LEU A 54 18.42 -18.75 -51.45
CA LEU A 54 19.87 -18.76 -51.20
C LEU A 54 20.23 -18.57 -49.71
N GLY A 55 19.27 -18.75 -48.81
CA GLY A 55 19.44 -18.62 -47.37
C GLY A 55 19.17 -17.21 -46.81
N GLU A 56 19.75 -16.93 -45.65
CA GLU A 56 19.54 -15.70 -44.89
C GLU A 56 20.39 -14.53 -45.41
N ASN A 57 19.77 -13.35 -45.55
CA ASN A 57 20.51 -12.12 -45.85
C ASN A 57 21.31 -11.60 -44.64
N ARG A 58 22.24 -10.66 -44.86
CA ARG A 58 23.11 -10.11 -43.81
C ARG A 58 22.33 -9.55 -42.62
N GLN A 59 21.21 -8.88 -42.87
CA GLN A 59 20.37 -8.31 -41.83
C GLN A 59 19.71 -9.38 -40.96
N ARG A 60 19.25 -10.49 -41.56
CA ARG A 60 18.68 -11.63 -40.84
C ARG A 60 19.71 -12.32 -39.95
N LYS A 61 20.93 -12.51 -40.47
CA LYS A 61 22.05 -13.06 -39.68
C LYS A 61 22.41 -12.15 -38.50
N ALA A 62 22.44 -10.83 -38.72
CA ALA A 62 22.68 -9.86 -37.65
C ALA A 62 21.55 -9.87 -36.59
N ALA A 63 20.29 -9.99 -37.00
CA ALA A 63 19.16 -10.10 -36.08
C ALA A 63 19.28 -11.33 -35.16
N ARG A 64 19.63 -12.50 -35.71
CA ARG A 64 19.90 -13.71 -34.90
C ARG A 64 21.08 -13.51 -33.94
N HIS A 65 22.16 -12.87 -34.38
CA HIS A 65 23.29 -12.57 -33.50
C HIS A 65 22.90 -11.64 -32.35
N HIS A 66 22.14 -10.58 -32.63
CA HIS A 66 21.65 -9.66 -31.60
C HIS A 66 20.68 -10.32 -30.61
N ALA A 67 19.98 -11.40 -30.99
CA ALA A 67 19.15 -12.16 -30.08
C ALA A 67 19.93 -12.79 -28.91
N ILE A 68 21.20 -13.16 -29.12
CA ILE A 68 22.10 -13.62 -28.06
C ILE A 68 22.39 -12.49 -27.05
N ALA A 69 22.58 -11.26 -27.53
CA ALA A 69 22.72 -10.12 -26.62
C ALA A 69 21.41 -9.83 -25.87
N LEU A 70 20.26 -9.99 -26.54
CA LEU A 70 18.95 -9.82 -25.91
C LEU A 70 18.69 -10.86 -24.81
N SER A 71 19.15 -12.11 -24.95
CA SER A 71 18.94 -13.14 -23.92
C SER A 71 19.58 -12.76 -22.58
N ASN A 72 20.74 -12.10 -22.59
CA ASN A 72 21.38 -11.60 -21.37
C ASN A 72 20.51 -10.53 -20.67
N HIS A 73 19.86 -9.66 -21.45
CA HIS A 73 18.91 -8.70 -20.90
C HIS A 73 17.65 -9.36 -20.34
N VAL A 74 17.21 -10.49 -20.91
CA VAL A 74 16.07 -11.26 -20.40
C VAL A 74 16.39 -11.85 -19.03
N VAL A 75 17.57 -12.47 -18.86
CA VAL A 75 18.01 -12.96 -17.54
C VAL A 75 18.05 -11.82 -16.52
N SER A 76 18.72 -10.71 -16.85
CA SER A 76 18.86 -9.58 -15.94
C SER A 76 17.51 -8.98 -15.53
N ALA A 77 16.60 -8.78 -16.50
CA ALA A 77 15.27 -8.26 -16.23
C ALA A 77 14.43 -9.23 -15.39
N GLY A 78 14.51 -10.53 -15.66
CA GLY A 78 13.85 -11.57 -14.87
C GLY A 78 14.31 -11.57 -13.42
N GLN A 79 15.62 -11.51 -13.18
CA GLN A 79 16.18 -11.41 -11.81
C GLN A 79 15.75 -10.14 -11.08
N VAL A 80 15.61 -9.01 -11.78
CA VAL A 80 15.09 -7.77 -11.18
C VAL A 80 13.61 -7.94 -10.82
N TRP A 81 12.81 -8.53 -11.69
CA TRP A 81 11.39 -8.79 -11.45
C TRP A 81 11.19 -9.74 -10.27
N GLU A 82 11.93 -10.84 -10.23
CA GLU A 82 11.84 -11.85 -9.16
C GLU A 82 12.22 -11.26 -7.80
N ARG A 83 13.30 -10.46 -7.72
CA ARG A 83 13.66 -9.76 -6.48
C ARG A 83 12.58 -8.78 -6.02
N ARG A 84 11.95 -8.05 -6.94
CA ARG A 84 10.85 -7.13 -6.60
C ARG A 84 9.62 -7.90 -6.14
N LEU A 85 9.26 -8.97 -6.84
CA LEU A 85 8.13 -9.80 -6.47
C LEU A 85 8.32 -10.43 -5.09
N GLU A 86 9.53 -10.89 -4.77
CA GLU A 86 9.84 -11.44 -3.47
C GLU A 86 9.80 -10.37 -2.37
N ALA A 87 10.32 -9.16 -2.63
CA ALA A 87 10.19 -8.04 -1.70
C ALA A 87 8.72 -7.68 -1.42
N GLU A 88 7.88 -7.67 -2.46
CA GLU A 88 6.43 -7.45 -2.31
C GLU A 88 5.78 -8.58 -1.50
N ARG A 89 6.09 -9.85 -1.77
CA ARG A 89 5.59 -10.99 -1.00
C ARG A 89 6.00 -10.92 0.47
N GLN A 90 7.24 -10.55 0.76
CA GLN A 90 7.72 -10.39 2.13
C GLN A 90 7.03 -9.21 2.83
N SER A 91 6.84 -8.09 2.15
CA SER A 91 6.07 -6.95 2.69
C SER A 91 4.62 -7.35 2.97
N GLU A 92 4.01 -8.08 2.05
CA GLU A 92 2.66 -8.60 2.15
C GLU A 92 2.51 -9.55 3.35
N THR A 93 3.46 -10.49 3.50
CA THR A 93 3.51 -11.45 4.60
C THR A 93 3.69 -10.74 5.93
N TRP A 94 4.61 -9.77 5.99
CA TRP A 94 4.82 -8.95 7.18
C TRP A 94 3.57 -8.17 7.57
N ASN A 95 2.85 -7.60 6.59
CA ASN A 95 1.57 -6.93 6.86
C ASN A 95 0.54 -7.91 7.45
N ARG A 96 0.46 -9.15 6.94
CA ARG A 96 -0.42 -10.17 7.53
C ARG A 96 -0.05 -10.50 8.97
N GLU A 97 1.23 -10.78 9.21
CA GLU A 97 1.71 -11.25 10.51
C GLU A 97 1.69 -10.16 11.58
N LYS A 98 1.95 -8.90 11.19
CA LYS A 98 2.13 -7.80 12.15
C LYS A 98 0.95 -6.85 12.23
N ARG A 99 0.22 -6.64 11.15
CA ARG A 99 -0.87 -5.66 11.10
C ARG A 99 -2.25 -6.31 11.08
N ASP A 100 -2.47 -7.33 10.26
CA ASP A 100 -3.80 -7.94 10.15
C ASP A 100 -4.25 -8.66 11.45
N VAL A 101 -3.30 -9.06 12.30
CA VAL A 101 -3.54 -9.64 13.64
C VAL A 101 -4.05 -8.61 14.66
N ILE A 102 -3.89 -7.32 14.40
CA ILE A 102 -4.29 -6.27 15.35
C ILE A 102 -5.80 -6.11 15.31
N GLU A 103 -6.46 -6.47 16.41
CA GLU A 103 -7.89 -6.21 16.58
C GLU A 103 -8.13 -4.73 16.83
N VAL A 104 -9.12 -4.17 16.15
CA VAL A 104 -9.60 -2.80 16.41
C VAL A 104 -10.87 -2.94 17.25
N PRO A 105 -10.83 -2.57 18.55
CA PRO A 105 -12.00 -2.70 19.41
C PRO A 105 -13.11 -1.74 18.97
N GLY A 106 -14.35 -2.07 19.31
CA GLY A 106 -15.48 -1.15 19.19
C GLY A 106 -15.60 -0.25 20.41
N LEU A 107 -16.26 0.90 20.25
CA LEU A 107 -16.74 1.69 21.39
C LEU A 107 -17.89 0.97 22.08
N THR A 108 -17.99 1.11 23.40
CA THR A 108 -19.23 0.76 24.11
C THR A 108 -20.34 1.75 23.73
N SER A 109 -21.60 1.32 23.81
CA SER A 109 -22.74 2.15 23.42
C SER A 109 -22.81 3.47 24.21
N SER A 110 -22.44 3.44 25.50
CA SER A 110 -22.35 4.62 26.36
C SER A 110 -21.22 5.56 25.93
N SER A 111 -20.02 5.02 25.69
CA SER A 111 -18.87 5.80 25.22
C SER A 111 -19.17 6.45 23.87
N GLU A 112 -19.74 5.70 22.93
CA GLU A 112 -20.09 6.25 21.62
C GLU A 112 -21.10 7.40 21.73
N ALA A 113 -22.12 7.28 22.59
CA ALA A 113 -23.09 8.36 22.79
C ALA A 113 -22.43 9.62 23.36
N LEU A 114 -21.56 9.48 24.36
CA LEU A 114 -20.81 10.60 24.95
C LEU A 114 -19.88 11.27 23.94
N LEU A 115 -19.13 10.49 23.16
CA LEU A 115 -18.21 11.03 22.17
C LEU A 115 -18.94 11.67 20.97
N LYS A 116 -20.13 11.16 20.61
CA LYS A 116 -21.00 11.82 19.61
C LYS A 116 -21.50 13.18 20.09
N GLN A 117 -21.85 13.30 21.37
CA GLN A 117 -22.20 14.59 21.96
C GLN A 117 -21.02 15.56 21.87
N LEU A 118 -19.82 15.12 22.27
CA LEU A 118 -18.60 15.93 22.14
C LEU A 118 -18.34 16.36 20.68
N ASP A 119 -18.51 15.46 19.72
CA ASP A 119 -18.26 15.76 18.30
C ASP A 119 -19.21 16.83 17.76
N GLY A 120 -20.48 16.77 18.16
CA GLY A 120 -21.54 17.67 17.74
C GLY A 120 -21.49 19.07 18.36
N LEU A 121 -20.71 19.30 19.41
CA LEU A 121 -20.60 20.61 20.07
C LEU A 121 -19.82 21.63 19.22
N PRO A 122 -20.15 22.94 19.33
CA PRO A 122 -19.30 24.00 18.80
C PRO A 122 -17.90 23.98 19.42
N GLN A 123 -16.87 24.35 18.65
CA GLN A 123 -15.48 24.29 19.10
C GLN A 123 -15.22 25.06 20.41
N ALA A 124 -15.96 26.15 20.66
CA ALA A 124 -15.85 26.95 21.89
C ALA A 124 -16.37 26.21 23.14
N GLU A 125 -17.28 25.26 22.99
CA GLU A 125 -17.91 24.53 24.10
C GLU A 125 -17.21 23.21 24.42
N LYS A 126 -16.46 22.65 23.46
CA LYS A 126 -15.71 21.38 23.61
C LYS A 126 -14.76 21.35 24.81
N PRO A 127 -13.97 22.41 25.13
CA PRO A 127 -13.06 22.36 26.26
C PRO A 127 -13.77 22.17 27.60
N LYS A 128 -14.89 22.88 27.81
CA LYS A 128 -15.70 22.79 29.03
C LYS A 128 -16.37 21.41 29.15
N PHE A 129 -16.88 20.89 28.04
CA PHE A 129 -17.48 19.56 28.01
C PHE A 129 -16.45 18.45 28.26
N LEU A 130 -15.25 18.56 27.68
CA LEU A 130 -14.14 17.63 27.95
C LEU A 130 -13.71 17.66 29.41
N GLU A 131 -13.68 18.82 30.04
CA GLU A 131 -13.39 18.94 31.46
C GLU A 131 -14.39 18.15 32.30
N GLN A 132 -15.68 18.30 32.01
CA GLN A 132 -16.77 17.55 32.67
C GLN A 132 -16.65 16.04 32.41
N LEU A 133 -16.44 15.62 31.15
CA LEU A 133 -16.22 14.22 30.78
C LEU A 133 -15.07 13.61 31.58
N SER A 134 -13.92 14.30 31.61
CA SER A 134 -12.73 13.85 32.33
C SER A 134 -12.91 13.79 33.85
N GLY A 135 -13.93 14.45 34.40
CA GLY A 135 -14.29 14.41 35.81
C GLY A 135 -15.12 13.18 36.20
N THR A 136 -15.73 12.49 35.24
CA THR A 136 -16.60 11.33 35.48
C THR A 136 -15.89 10.01 35.15
N PRO A 137 -16.17 8.90 35.88
CA PRO A 137 -15.67 7.57 35.52
C PRO A 137 -16.04 7.17 34.09
N GLU A 138 -17.28 7.42 33.68
CA GLU A 138 -17.83 7.05 32.37
C GLU A 138 -17.15 7.85 31.24
N GLY A 139 -16.91 9.15 31.46
CA GLY A 139 -16.24 9.99 30.48
C GLY A 139 -14.74 9.67 30.35
N LYS A 140 -14.06 9.30 31.44
CA LYS A 140 -12.68 8.79 31.37
C LYS A 140 -12.61 7.51 30.57
N GLN A 141 -13.51 6.56 30.82
CA GLN A 141 -13.61 5.33 30.04
C GLN A 141 -13.82 5.62 28.55
N ALA A 142 -14.71 6.56 28.20
CA ALA A 142 -14.96 6.92 26.80
C ALA A 142 -13.72 7.50 26.10
N LEU A 143 -12.94 8.33 26.80
CA LEU A 143 -11.69 8.88 26.28
C LEU A 143 -10.59 7.81 26.14
N ASP A 144 -10.49 6.88 27.10
CA ASP A 144 -9.54 5.77 27.05
C ASP A 144 -9.88 4.75 25.93
N GLU A 145 -11.16 4.47 25.72
CA GLU A 145 -11.62 3.65 24.59
C GLU A 145 -11.28 4.35 23.25
N ALA A 146 -11.56 5.65 23.12
CA ALA A 146 -11.20 6.42 21.92
C ALA A 146 -9.70 6.37 21.63
N LYS A 147 -8.86 6.54 22.66
CA LYS A 147 -7.41 6.45 22.55
C LYS A 147 -6.97 5.06 22.09
N THR A 148 -7.52 4.00 22.70
CA THR A 148 -7.21 2.61 22.35
C THR A 148 -7.55 2.32 20.88
N ILE A 149 -8.70 2.79 20.42
CA ILE A 149 -9.13 2.63 19.02
C ILE A 149 -8.18 3.37 18.07
N VAL A 150 -7.84 4.62 18.36
CA VAL A 150 -6.91 5.41 17.54
C VAL A 150 -5.55 4.69 17.43
N GLN A 151 -5.02 4.16 18.53
CA GLN A 151 -3.77 3.41 18.54
C GLN A 151 -3.87 2.11 17.73
N ALA A 152 -4.95 1.35 17.90
CA ALA A 152 -5.17 0.12 17.15
C ALA A 152 -5.27 0.39 15.63
N LEU A 153 -5.96 1.46 15.24
CA LEU A 153 -6.05 1.90 13.84
C LEU A 153 -4.69 2.32 13.27
N GLU A 154 -3.89 3.07 14.03
CA GLU A 154 -2.54 3.46 13.63
C GLU A 154 -1.62 2.25 13.46
N GLN A 155 -1.66 1.29 14.38
CA GLN A 155 -0.84 0.10 14.27
C GLN A 155 -1.27 -0.79 13.09
N ARG A 156 -2.58 -1.01 12.92
CA ARG A 156 -3.13 -1.87 11.88
C ARG A 156 -3.04 -1.26 10.48
N PHE A 157 -3.42 0.00 10.32
CA PHE A 157 -3.56 0.64 9.01
C PHE A 157 -2.46 1.67 8.72
N GLY A 158 -1.57 1.93 9.67
CA GLY A 158 -0.55 2.98 9.57
C GLY A 158 -1.10 4.40 9.78
N SER A 159 -2.41 4.54 10.00
CA SER A 159 -3.06 5.81 10.30
C SER A 159 -4.43 5.61 10.95
N SER A 160 -4.78 6.48 11.88
CA SER A 160 -6.11 6.64 12.46
C SER A 160 -7.04 7.52 11.64
N ASP A 161 -6.54 8.20 10.59
CA ASP A 161 -7.35 9.11 9.77
C ASP A 161 -8.38 8.31 8.95
N PRO A 162 -9.69 8.50 9.19
CA PRO A 162 -10.73 7.78 8.47
C PRO A 162 -10.67 8.01 6.96
N ARG A 163 -10.13 9.14 6.48
CA ARG A 163 -9.96 9.43 5.04
C ARG A 163 -8.93 8.51 4.36
N ARG A 164 -8.07 7.87 5.14
CA ARG A 164 -7.03 6.95 4.67
C ARG A 164 -7.49 5.48 4.73
N LEU A 165 -8.61 5.20 5.42
CA LEU A 165 -9.25 3.89 5.48
C LEU A 165 -10.05 3.60 4.18
N LYS A 166 -9.37 3.57 3.04
CA LYS A 166 -10.02 3.29 1.74
C LYS A 166 -10.26 1.79 1.55
N LYS A 167 -11.37 1.45 0.88
CA LYS A 167 -11.71 0.05 0.48
C LYS A 167 -10.56 -0.65 -0.25
N GLU A 168 -9.83 0.06 -1.09
CA GLU A 168 -8.67 -0.45 -1.85
C GLU A 168 -7.52 -0.91 -0.94
N ASN A 169 -7.41 -0.33 0.25
CA ASN A 169 -6.37 -0.65 1.25
C ASN A 169 -6.84 -1.71 2.24
N LEU A 170 -8.10 -2.11 2.19
CA LEU A 170 -8.75 -2.94 3.21
C LEU A 170 -9.14 -4.29 2.61
N ARG A 171 -8.59 -5.35 3.18
CA ARG A 171 -8.90 -6.73 2.83
C ARG A 171 -10.23 -7.13 3.48
N LEU A 172 -11.32 -6.71 2.85
CA LEU A 172 -12.66 -6.93 3.33
C LEU A 172 -13.21 -8.23 2.73
N GLY A 173 -13.60 -9.18 3.58
CA GLY A 173 -14.41 -10.32 3.18
C GLY A 173 -15.82 -9.89 2.72
N PRO A 174 -16.64 -10.82 2.20
CA PRO A 174 -18.03 -10.54 1.84
C PRO A 174 -18.79 -9.93 3.04
N GLY A 175 -19.52 -8.82 2.80
CA GLY A 175 -20.19 -8.04 3.86
C GLY A 175 -19.31 -6.99 4.55
N GLY A 176 -18.09 -6.75 4.09
CA GLY A 176 -17.17 -5.79 4.73
C GLY A 176 -17.48 -4.31 4.50
N THR A 177 -18.35 -3.95 3.54
CA THR A 177 -18.67 -2.53 3.26
C THR A 177 -19.43 -1.87 4.41
N GLU A 178 -20.44 -2.54 4.98
CA GLU A 178 -21.19 -2.01 6.12
C GLU A 178 -20.30 -1.91 7.38
N LYS A 179 -19.42 -2.89 7.57
CA LYS A 179 -18.42 -2.88 8.66
C LYS A 179 -17.42 -1.74 8.49
N LEU A 180 -17.06 -1.40 7.25
CA LEU A 180 -16.17 -0.28 6.95
C LEU A 180 -16.85 1.06 7.22
N ASP A 181 -18.09 1.25 6.80
CA ASP A 181 -18.83 2.50 7.08
C ASP A 181 -18.95 2.73 8.59
N ARG A 182 -19.22 1.65 9.35
CA ARG A 182 -19.22 1.68 10.81
C ARG A 182 -17.84 1.99 11.39
N LEU A 183 -16.79 1.37 10.87
CA LEU A 183 -15.41 1.61 11.29
C LEU A 183 -14.99 3.07 11.03
N GLU A 184 -15.31 3.63 9.86
CA GLU A 184 -15.04 5.03 9.54
C GLU A 184 -15.76 5.99 10.48
N ALA A 185 -17.03 5.70 10.80
CA ALA A 185 -17.81 6.51 11.74
C ALA A 185 -17.18 6.50 13.14
N VAL A 186 -16.82 5.31 13.64
CA VAL A 186 -16.17 5.15 14.95
C VAL A 186 -14.77 5.79 14.96
N ALA A 187 -13.96 5.56 13.93
CA ALA A 187 -12.63 6.14 13.78
C ALA A 187 -12.70 7.67 13.78
N ARG A 188 -13.67 8.26 13.07
CA ARG A 188 -13.87 9.71 13.04
C ARG A 188 -14.19 10.29 14.41
N ILE A 189 -15.11 9.65 15.15
CA ILE A 189 -15.50 10.10 16.48
C ILE A 189 -14.32 9.95 17.46
N ALA A 190 -13.63 8.82 17.42
CA ALA A 190 -12.48 8.53 18.28
C ALA A 190 -11.28 9.46 18.01
N ASP A 191 -10.90 9.67 16.75
CA ASP A 191 -9.81 10.58 16.35
C ASP A 191 -10.09 12.02 16.80
N ARG A 192 -11.32 12.51 16.59
CA ARG A 192 -11.70 13.86 17.02
C ARG A 192 -11.72 14.02 18.53
N ALA A 193 -12.25 13.05 19.26
CA ALA A 193 -12.22 13.04 20.72
C ALA A 193 -10.78 13.06 21.25
N GLN A 194 -9.92 12.20 20.70
CA GLN A 194 -8.52 12.09 21.10
C GLN A 194 -7.74 13.38 20.81
N ARG A 195 -7.95 14.01 19.64
CA ARG A 195 -7.34 15.31 19.31
C ARG A 195 -7.79 16.43 20.23
N ALA A 196 -9.07 16.45 20.58
CA ALA A 196 -9.62 17.45 21.47
C ALA A 196 -9.06 17.30 22.90
N GLU A 197 -8.96 16.07 23.41
CA GLU A 197 -8.34 15.81 24.71
C GLU A 197 -6.84 16.11 24.71
N LEU A 198 -6.09 15.75 23.65
CA LEU A 198 -4.68 16.13 23.53
C LEU A 198 -4.51 17.65 23.54
N SER A 199 -5.35 18.38 22.81
CA SER A 199 -5.34 19.85 22.80
C SER A 199 -5.56 20.42 24.21
N ARG A 200 -6.54 19.89 24.95
CA ARG A 200 -6.78 20.26 26.35
C ARG A 200 -5.57 19.99 27.23
N GLN A 201 -4.96 18.82 27.12
CA GLN A 201 -3.76 18.46 27.90
C GLN A 201 -2.57 19.39 27.59
N TYR A 202 -2.39 19.77 26.32
CA TYR A 202 -1.38 20.75 25.93
C TYR A 202 -1.65 22.14 26.52
N GLU A 203 -2.90 22.60 26.47
CA GLU A 203 -3.30 23.88 27.07
C GLU A 203 -3.09 23.89 28.59
N LEU A 204 -3.50 22.83 29.29
CA LEU A 204 -3.29 22.67 30.73
C LEU A 204 -1.81 22.66 31.10
N LYS A 205 -0.97 21.93 30.36
CA LYS A 205 0.48 21.94 30.57
C LYS A 205 1.07 23.33 30.33
N ARG A 206 0.60 24.04 29.30
CA ARG A 206 1.08 25.38 28.96
C ARG A 206 0.71 26.40 30.03
N THR A 207 -0.51 26.37 30.57
CA THR A 207 -0.93 27.29 31.64
C THR A 207 -0.19 27.00 32.94
N LEU A 208 0.02 25.73 33.27
CA LEU A 208 0.77 25.31 34.46
C LEU A 208 2.24 25.75 34.39
N ASN A 209 2.89 25.59 33.23
CA ASN A 209 4.25 26.07 33.00
C ASN A 209 4.36 27.61 33.05
N LYS A 210 3.34 28.35 32.58
CA LYS A 210 3.29 29.81 32.70
C LYS A 210 3.11 30.27 34.16
N GLY A 211 2.29 29.56 34.93
CA GLY A 211 2.09 29.85 36.35
C GLY A 211 3.35 29.61 37.20
N LEU A 212 4.13 28.57 36.86
CA LEU A 212 5.42 28.30 37.48
C LEU A 212 6.52 29.27 37.04
N GLY A 213 6.48 29.76 35.79
CA GLY A 213 7.48 30.70 35.25
C GLY A 213 7.29 32.17 35.66
N LEU A 214 6.17 32.52 36.30
CA LEU A 214 5.92 33.85 36.88
C LEU A 214 6.20 33.90 38.40
N GLY A 215 6.71 32.80 38.96
CA GLY A 215 7.16 32.69 40.35
C GLY A 215 8.68 32.78 40.48
N MET A 216 9.29 33.84 39.95
CA MET A 216 10.61 34.38 40.36
C MET A 216 10.69 35.86 39.96
#